data_AF-A0A936EPZ5-F1
#
_entry.id   AF-A0A936EPZ5-F1
#
_cell.length_a   1.000
_cell.length_b   1.000
_cell.length_c   1.000
_cell.angle_alpha   90.00
_cell.angle_beta   90.00
_cell.angle_gamma   90.00
#
_symmetry.space_group_name_H-M   'P 1'
#
loop_
_entity.id
_entity.type
_entity.pdbx_description
1 polymer ?
#
loop_
_entity_poly.entity_id
_entity_poly.type
_entity_poly.pdbx_seq_one_letter_code
_entity_poly.pdbx_strand_id
1 'polypeptide(L)'
;MKRIFTLSATFLLAAVILSSCVKERIVVANNEDYWLNQEEGEVVYSDPSCNYWVVETYNGYNVIYTGSGSRPYEGDLLYGNFSSRGTRDIYNYSGRYVFTGTVTDYWLSYNQALDVLDYYCPIYGRGLQPRVFKEATKIQKK
;
A
#
# COMPACT_ATOMS: atom_id res chain seq x y z
N MET A 1 -23.16 -45.73 4.43
CA MET A 1 -23.78 -44.42 4.69
C MET A 1 -23.03 -43.54 5.70
N LYS A 2 -22.35 -44.06 6.73
CA LYS A 2 -21.66 -43.22 7.75
C LYS A 2 -20.50 -42.35 7.25
N ARG A 3 -19.79 -42.76 6.18
CA ARG A 3 -18.61 -42.04 5.65
C ARG A 3 -18.93 -40.74 4.91
N ILE A 4 -20.12 -40.64 4.32
CA ILE A 4 -20.56 -39.43 3.59
C ILE A 4 -20.87 -38.30 4.59
N PHE A 5 -21.51 -38.62 5.72
CA PHE A 5 -21.82 -37.65 6.77
C PHE A 5 -20.57 -37.05 7.44
N THR A 6 -19.50 -37.83 7.57
CA THR A 6 -18.21 -37.32 8.09
C THR A 6 -17.50 -36.38 7.13
N LEU A 7 -17.63 -36.60 5.81
CA LEU A 7 -16.99 -35.77 4.77
C LEU A 7 -17.69 -34.42 4.59
N SER A 8 -19.02 -34.39 4.70
CA SER A 8 -19.78 -33.13 4.64
C SER A 8 -19.55 -32.28 5.90
N ALA A 9 -19.41 -32.90 7.07
CA ALA A 9 -19.12 -32.18 8.31
C ALA A 9 -17.74 -31.51 8.30
N THR A 10 -16.70 -32.18 7.81
CA THR A 10 -15.36 -31.57 7.69
C THR A 10 -15.30 -30.47 6.64
N PHE A 11 -16.02 -30.61 5.53
CA PHE A 11 -16.06 -29.58 4.50
C PHE A 11 -16.76 -28.30 4.98
N LEU A 12 -17.86 -28.45 5.71
CA LEU A 12 -18.56 -27.31 6.35
C LEU A 12 -17.67 -26.61 7.38
N LEU A 13 -16.94 -27.37 8.20
CA LEU A 13 -16.03 -26.80 9.19
C LEU A 13 -14.88 -26.02 8.52
N ALA A 14 -14.31 -26.54 7.43
CA ALA A 14 -13.29 -25.85 6.66
C ALA A 14 -13.82 -24.55 6.01
N ALA A 15 -15.05 -24.56 5.48
CA ALA A 15 -15.67 -23.37 4.91
C ALA A 15 -15.93 -22.27 5.96
N VAL A 16 -16.28 -22.65 7.20
CA VAL A 16 -16.44 -21.69 8.31
C VAL A 16 -15.10 -21.09 8.74
N ILE A 17 -14.03 -21.90 8.81
CA ILE A 17 -12.69 -21.42 9.18
C ILE A 17 -12.10 -20.53 8.07
N LEU A 18 -12.32 -20.86 6.80
CA LEU A 18 -11.83 -20.05 5.68
C LEU A 18 -12.63 -18.75 5.49
N SER A 19 -13.89 -18.70 5.93
CA SER A 19 -14.70 -17.47 5.89
C SER A 19 -14.50 -16.55 7.11
N SER A 20 -13.91 -17.03 8.20
CA SER A 20 -13.61 -16.21 9.38
C SER A 20 -12.34 -15.36 9.25
N CYS A 21 -11.48 -15.63 8.26
CA CYS A 21 -10.40 -14.74 7.86
C CYS A 21 -10.92 -13.53 7.06
N VAL A 22 -11.76 -12.71 7.69
CA VAL A 22 -12.01 -11.35 7.20
C VAL A 22 -10.93 -10.46 7.78
N LYS A 23 -10.17 -9.77 6.91
CA LYS A 23 -9.21 -8.73 7.33
C LYS A 23 -9.95 -7.78 8.27
N GLU A 24 -9.51 -7.68 9.52
CA GLU A 24 -10.10 -6.77 10.51
C GLU A 24 -10.02 -5.35 9.95
N ARG A 25 -11.15 -4.83 9.49
CA ARG A 25 -11.25 -3.48 8.96
C ARG A 25 -11.49 -2.58 10.16
N ILE A 26 -10.45 -1.86 10.57
CA ILE A 26 -10.65 -0.68 11.41
C ILE A 26 -11.38 0.33 10.52
N VAL A 27 -12.72 0.24 10.53
CA VAL A 27 -13.59 1.25 9.95
C VAL A 27 -13.50 2.45 10.88
N VAL A 28 -12.46 3.25 10.70
CA VAL A 28 -12.45 4.58 11.28
C VAL A 28 -13.63 5.29 10.62
N ALA A 29 -14.55 5.82 11.43
CA ALA A 29 -15.67 6.64 10.99
C ALA A 29 -15.13 7.91 10.32
N ASN A 30 -14.66 7.76 9.10
CA ASN A 30 -13.98 8.79 8.37
C ASN A 30 -15.01 9.48 7.50
N ASN A 31 -15.08 10.80 7.65
CA ASN A 31 -15.69 11.66 6.67
C ASN A 31 -14.93 11.47 5.34
N GLU A 32 -15.42 10.60 4.46
CA GLU A 32 -14.74 10.27 3.20
C GLU A 32 -14.54 11.53 2.35
N ASP A 33 -15.46 12.47 2.42
CA ASP A 33 -15.38 13.77 1.75
C ASP A 33 -14.12 14.55 2.17
N TYR A 34 -13.68 14.45 3.43
CA TYR A 34 -12.44 15.10 3.86
C TYR A 34 -11.22 14.55 3.09
N TRP A 35 -11.15 13.22 2.93
CA TRP A 35 -10.02 12.56 2.28
C TRP A 35 -10.04 12.76 0.77
N LEU A 36 -11.20 12.69 0.13
CA LEU A 36 -11.32 12.89 -1.32
C LEU A 36 -10.98 14.32 -1.77
N ASN A 37 -10.90 15.27 -0.84
CA ASN A 37 -10.40 16.63 -1.09
C ASN A 37 -8.87 16.77 -0.90
N GLN A 38 -8.16 15.70 -0.52
CA GLN A 38 -6.69 15.69 -0.38
C GLN A 38 -6.01 15.30 -1.71
N GLU A 39 -4.67 15.36 -1.74
CA GLU A 39 -3.88 14.92 -2.90
C GLU A 39 -4.08 13.42 -3.14
N GLU A 40 -4.39 13.07 -4.39
CA GLU A 40 -4.50 11.68 -4.84
C GLU A 40 -3.12 11.14 -5.22
N GLY A 41 -2.86 9.88 -4.88
CA GLY A 41 -1.69 9.15 -5.35
C GLY A 41 -1.97 7.67 -5.56
N GLU A 42 -1.17 7.04 -6.41
CA GLU A 42 -1.22 5.60 -6.69
C GLU A 42 0.07 4.94 -6.24
N VAL A 43 -0.04 3.77 -5.59
CA VAL A 43 1.13 3.02 -5.14
C VAL A 43 1.78 2.34 -6.32
N VAL A 44 3.01 2.74 -6.65
CA VAL A 44 3.74 2.24 -7.83
C VAL A 44 4.87 1.27 -7.48
N TYR A 45 5.22 1.17 -6.20
CA TYR A 45 6.16 0.18 -5.69
C TYR A 45 5.89 -0.14 -4.22
N SER A 46 5.80 -1.42 -3.88
CA SER A 46 5.64 -1.88 -2.48
C SER A 46 6.20 -3.29 -2.31
N ASP A 47 7.25 -3.45 -1.50
CA ASP A 47 7.95 -4.73 -1.32
C ASP A 47 7.81 -5.28 0.11
N PRO A 48 7.50 -6.59 0.29
CA PRO A 48 7.40 -7.23 1.60
C PRO A 48 8.62 -7.10 2.51
N SER A 49 9.80 -6.94 1.94
CA SER A 49 11.09 -6.87 2.62
C SER A 49 11.50 -5.47 3.07
N CYS A 50 10.82 -4.43 2.58
CA CYS A 50 11.14 -3.05 2.92
C CYS A 50 9.92 -2.32 3.51
N ASN A 51 10.22 -1.43 4.46
CA ASN A 51 9.23 -0.55 5.08
C ASN A 51 9.03 0.76 4.31
N TYR A 52 9.84 0.97 3.26
CA TYR A 52 9.72 2.09 2.34
C TYR A 52 9.05 1.63 1.05
N TRP A 53 8.14 2.46 0.55
CA TRP A 53 7.33 2.20 -0.63
C TRP A 53 7.08 3.53 -1.35
N VAL A 54 6.60 3.46 -2.60
CA VAL A 54 6.51 4.62 -3.48
C VAL A 54 5.09 4.89 -3.91
N VAL A 55 4.71 6.16 -3.83
CA VAL A 55 3.46 6.71 -4.37
C VAL A 55 3.80 7.66 -5.49
N GLU A 56 3.17 7.45 -6.64
CA GLU A 56 3.14 8.43 -7.71
C GLU A 56 1.95 9.38 -7.50
N THR A 57 2.23 10.67 -7.50
CA THR A 57 1.22 11.74 -7.52
C THR A 57 1.42 12.58 -8.77
N TYR A 58 0.54 13.57 -8.97
CA TYR A 58 0.62 14.50 -10.10
C TYR A 58 2.00 15.19 -10.22
N ASN A 59 2.66 15.46 -9.08
CA ASN A 59 3.92 16.20 -9.03
C ASN A 59 5.17 15.30 -9.10
N GLY A 60 5.02 13.97 -9.17
CA GLY A 60 6.12 13.01 -9.25
C GLY A 60 6.02 11.89 -8.22
N TYR A 61 7.16 11.30 -7.88
CA TYR A 61 7.25 10.15 -6.98
C TYR A 61 7.54 10.59 -5.55
N ASN A 62 6.92 9.92 -4.60
CA ASN A 62 7.04 10.19 -3.17
C ASN A 62 7.40 8.89 -2.46
N VAL A 63 8.41 8.95 -1.58
CA VAL A 63 8.87 7.81 -0.80
C VAL A 63 8.31 7.91 0.60
N ILE A 64 7.63 6.85 1.02
CA ILE A 64 6.89 6.80 2.28
C ILE A 64 7.42 5.65 3.11
N TYR A 65 7.71 5.94 4.37
CA TYR A 65 8.01 4.96 5.39
C TYR A 65 6.75 4.62 6.19
N THR A 66 6.55 3.33 6.46
CA THR A 66 5.57 2.84 7.43
C THR A 66 6.24 1.88 8.40
N GLY A 67 5.73 1.81 9.64
CA GLY A 67 6.15 0.76 10.58
C GLY A 67 5.86 -0.65 10.03
N SER A 68 6.35 -1.68 10.74
CA SER A 68 6.16 -3.07 10.34
C SER A 68 4.67 -3.44 10.22
N GLY A 69 4.23 -3.81 9.01
CA GLY A 69 2.94 -4.48 8.78
C GLY A 69 1.82 -3.67 8.12
N SER A 70 2.00 -2.37 7.84
CA SER A 70 0.91 -1.49 7.38
C SER A 70 1.18 -0.77 6.04
N ARG A 71 1.90 -1.39 5.11
CA ARG A 71 2.08 -0.83 3.76
C ARG A 71 0.95 -1.21 2.80
N PRO A 72 0.47 -0.29 1.96
CA PRO A 72 -0.45 -0.58 0.86
C PRO A 72 0.11 -1.55 -0.19
N TYR A 73 -0.77 -2.09 -1.03
CA TYR A 73 -0.37 -2.90 -2.19
C TYR A 73 -0.14 -2.02 -3.43
N GLU A 74 0.68 -2.49 -4.36
CA GLU A 74 0.85 -1.82 -5.66
C GLU A 74 -0.48 -1.71 -6.41
N GLY A 75 -0.77 -0.51 -6.93
CA GLY A 75 -2.04 -0.13 -7.53
C GLY A 75 -3.12 0.35 -6.55
N ASP A 76 -2.86 0.35 -5.24
CA ASP A 76 -3.78 0.99 -4.30
C ASP A 76 -3.83 2.50 -4.53
N LEU A 77 -5.05 3.06 -4.49
CA LEU A 77 -5.29 4.49 -4.56
C LEU A 77 -5.33 5.07 -3.15
N LEU A 78 -4.59 6.14 -2.95
CA LEU A 78 -4.40 6.79 -1.67
C LEU A 78 -4.79 8.27 -1.75
N TYR A 79 -5.28 8.79 -0.63
CA TYR A 79 -5.51 10.21 -0.44
C TYR A 79 -4.81 10.70 0.82
N GLY A 80 -4.12 11.83 0.72
CA GLY A 80 -3.40 12.42 1.85
C GLY A 80 -2.60 13.65 1.42
N ASN A 81 -1.71 14.12 2.30
CA ASN A 81 -0.73 15.14 1.93
C ASN A 81 0.59 14.44 1.57
N PHE A 82 0.93 14.35 0.28
CA PHE A 82 2.20 13.78 -0.15
C PHE A 82 3.24 14.87 -0.45
N SER A 83 2.78 16.09 -0.68
CA SER A 83 3.58 17.28 -1.04
C SER A 83 4.38 17.92 0.10
N SER A 84 4.68 17.20 1.18
CA SER A 84 5.54 17.70 2.27
C SER A 84 6.16 16.56 3.08
N ARG A 85 7.30 16.80 3.73
CA ARG A 85 7.92 15.82 4.65
C ARG A 85 7.19 15.73 5.98
N GLY A 86 7.16 14.54 6.58
CA GLY A 86 6.64 14.31 7.93
C GLY A 86 5.67 13.15 8.07
N THR A 87 5.34 12.83 9.33
CA THR A 87 4.41 11.76 9.72
C THR A 87 2.98 12.27 9.73
N ARG A 88 2.07 11.51 9.12
CA ARG A 88 0.66 11.85 9.02
C ARG A 88 -0.18 10.63 8.68
N ASP A 89 -1.48 10.81 8.76
CA ASP A 89 -2.44 9.82 8.35
C ASP A 89 -2.70 9.90 6.83
N ILE A 90 -2.81 8.71 6.24
CA ILE A 90 -3.04 8.49 4.81
C ILE A 90 -4.26 7.58 4.70
N TYR A 91 -5.18 7.95 3.83
CA TYR A 91 -6.36 7.13 3.53
C TYR A 91 -6.09 6.21 2.34
N ASN A 92 -6.19 4.90 2.56
CA ASN A 92 -6.21 3.93 1.48
C ASN A 92 -7.65 3.77 0.98
N TYR A 93 -7.95 4.35 -0.18
CA TYR A 93 -9.27 4.31 -0.81
C TYR A 93 -9.62 2.90 -1.29
N SER A 94 -8.66 2.20 -1.91
CA SER A 94 -8.85 0.81 -2.37
C SER A 94 -9.17 -0.13 -1.21
N GLY A 95 -8.45 0.02 -0.09
CA GLY A 95 -8.56 -0.81 1.10
C GLY A 95 -9.61 -0.37 2.11
N ARG A 96 -10.10 0.86 2.03
CA ARG A 96 -11.06 1.49 2.97
C ARG A 96 -10.56 1.54 4.42
N TYR A 97 -9.33 1.98 4.61
CA TYR A 97 -8.74 2.18 5.95
C TYR A 97 -7.80 3.37 5.97
N VAL A 98 -7.61 3.96 7.15
CA VAL A 98 -6.58 4.99 7.40
C VAL A 98 -5.42 4.37 8.15
N PHE A 99 -4.22 4.79 7.79
CA PHE A 99 -2.99 4.36 8.45
C PHE A 99 -2.00 5.52 8.50
N THR A 100 -1.08 5.46 9.45
CA THR A 100 -0.04 6.48 9.60
C THR A 100 1.20 6.11 8.79
N GLY A 101 1.72 7.06 8.03
CA GLY A 101 2.97 6.94 7.29
C GLY A 101 3.80 8.22 7.39
N THR A 102 5.10 8.10 7.12
CA THR A 102 6.04 9.22 7.10
C THR A 102 6.51 9.45 5.68
N VAL A 103 6.12 10.58 5.07
CA VAL A 103 6.70 10.99 3.78
C VAL A 103 8.11 11.47 4.05
N THR A 104 9.09 10.72 3.56
CA THR A 104 10.51 11.04 3.72
C THR A 104 11.00 11.92 2.59
N ASP A 105 10.53 11.67 1.37
CA ASP A 105 10.91 12.40 0.17
C ASP A 105 9.70 12.52 -0.76
N TYR A 106 9.61 13.64 -1.48
CA TYR A 106 8.44 14.00 -2.29
C TYR A 106 8.86 14.71 -3.57
N TRP A 107 7.97 14.69 -4.57
CA TRP A 107 8.17 15.30 -5.90
C TRP A 107 9.48 14.88 -6.59
N LEU A 108 9.88 13.64 -6.40
CA LEU A 108 11.06 13.07 -7.02
C LEU A 108 10.77 12.73 -8.50
N SER A 109 11.79 12.83 -9.33
CA SER A 109 11.81 12.12 -10.62
C SER A 109 11.92 10.60 -10.40
N TYR A 110 11.64 9.83 -11.44
CA TYR A 110 11.72 8.36 -11.40
C TYR A 110 13.09 7.87 -10.89
N ASN A 111 14.18 8.40 -11.46
CA ASN A 111 15.53 7.99 -11.07
C ASN A 111 15.88 8.39 -9.64
N GLN A 112 15.47 9.57 -9.19
CA GLN A 112 15.69 10.00 -7.81
C GLN A 112 14.96 9.11 -6.81
N ALA A 113 13.73 8.68 -7.13
CA ALA A 113 12.99 7.75 -6.28
C ALA A 113 13.64 6.37 -6.22
N LEU A 114 14.23 5.88 -7.32
CA LEU A 114 15.05 4.66 -7.32
C LEU A 114 16.27 4.81 -6.41
N ASP A 115 17.03 5.91 -6.55
CA ASP A 115 18.22 6.18 -5.73
C ASP A 115 17.88 6.22 -4.23
N VAL A 116 16.77 6.88 -3.88
CA VAL A 116 16.28 6.98 -2.50
C VAL A 116 15.86 5.60 -1.96
N LEU A 117 15.17 4.78 -2.76
CA LEU A 117 14.83 3.42 -2.36
C LEU A 117 16.07 2.54 -2.20
N ASP A 118 17.08 2.69 -3.05
CA ASP A 118 18.32 1.91 -2.92
C ASP A 118 19.11 2.30 -1.66
N TYR A 119 19.04 3.57 -1.26
CA TYR A 119 19.57 4.03 0.02
C TYR A 119 18.82 3.44 1.22
N TYR A 120 17.47 3.49 1.23
CA TYR A 120 16.67 3.03 2.36
C TYR A 120 16.44 1.52 2.42
N CYS A 121 16.47 0.84 1.27
CA CYS A 121 16.22 -0.59 1.11
C CYS A 121 17.43 -1.31 0.47
N PRO A 122 18.65 -1.26 1.04
CA PRO A 122 19.89 -1.65 0.36
C PRO A 122 20.03 -3.14 0.04
N ILE A 123 19.16 -4.00 0.61
CA ILE A 123 19.19 -5.45 0.39
C ILE A 123 18.83 -5.79 -1.08
N TYR A 124 18.05 -4.94 -1.75
CA TYR A 124 17.59 -5.16 -3.14
C TYR A 124 18.35 -4.32 -4.18
N GLY A 125 19.20 -3.37 -3.74
CA GLY A 125 20.12 -2.63 -4.61
C GLY A 125 21.43 -3.38 -4.93
N ARG A 126 21.68 -4.53 -4.28
CA ARG A 126 22.88 -5.36 -4.51
C ARG A 126 22.70 -6.43 -5.59
N GLY A 127 22.18 -6.03 -6.75
CA GLY A 127 22.30 -6.80 -8.00
C GLY A 127 21.43 -8.06 -8.11
N LEU A 128 20.34 -8.17 -7.35
CA LEU A 128 19.43 -9.32 -7.48
C LEU A 128 18.39 -9.13 -8.58
N GLN A 129 17.77 -7.95 -8.73
CA GLN A 129 17.02 -7.49 -9.92
C GLN A 129 16.87 -5.95 -9.88
N PRO A 130 16.83 -5.25 -11.03
CA PRO A 130 16.53 -3.82 -11.06
C PRO A 130 15.11 -3.57 -10.56
N ARG A 131 14.93 -2.60 -9.65
CA ARG A 131 13.59 -2.12 -9.28
C ARG A 131 12.97 -1.40 -10.46
N VAL A 132 11.74 -1.78 -10.78
CA VAL A 132 10.93 -1.12 -11.80
C VAL A 132 9.60 -0.77 -11.15
N PHE A 133 9.21 0.50 -11.22
CA PHE A 133 7.90 0.91 -10.72
C PHE A 133 6.82 0.50 -11.70
N LYS A 134 5.68 0.09 -11.17
CA LYS A 134 4.48 -0.11 -11.96
C LYS A 134 4.02 1.24 -12.50
N GLU A 135 3.60 1.26 -13.76
CA GLU A 135 2.99 2.45 -14.35
C GLU A 135 1.67 2.77 -13.63
N ALA A 136 1.50 4.02 -13.20
CA ALA A 136 0.25 4.47 -12.60
C ALA A 136 -0.88 4.42 -13.62
N THR A 137 -2.02 3.85 -13.23
CA THR A 137 -3.20 3.70 -14.08
C THR A 137 -4.04 4.98 -14.09
N LYS A 138 -4.06 5.72 -12.99
CA LYS A 138 -4.91 6.92 -12.84
C LYS A 138 -4.18 8.25 -12.95
N ILE A 139 -2.88 8.27 -12.70
CA ILE A 139 -2.11 9.53 -12.70
C ILE A 139 -1.60 9.79 -14.13
N GLN A 140 -2.28 10.69 -14.85
CA GLN A 140 -1.77 11.16 -16.14
C GLN A 140 -0.86 12.36 -15.94
N LYS A 141 0.44 12.19 -16.26
CA LYS A 141 1.39 13.30 -16.39
C LYS A 141 1.05 14.09 -17.66
N LYS A 142 0.95 15.42 -17.54
CA LYS A 142 0.81 16.31 -18.69
C LYS A 142 2.14 16.60 -19.35
#